data_AF-A0A821FI70-F1
#
_entry.id   AF-A0A821FI70-F1
#
_cell.length_a   1.000
_cell.length_b   1.000
_cell.length_c   1.000
_cell.angle_alpha   90.00
_cell.angle_beta   90.00
_cell.angle_gamma   90.00
#
_symmetry.space_group_name_H-M   'P 1'
#
loop_
_entity.id
_entity.type
_entity.pdbx_description
1 polymer ?
#
loop_
_entity_poly.entity_id
_entity_poly.type
_entity_poly.pdbx_seq_one_letter_code
_entity_poly.pdbx_strand_id
1 'polypeptide(L)' 'MNVASVKKLLALCHKMKKLQSIVHVSTAYANCNRNDVAEMIYPPPIQPAKLLEASEWMDDHVFDALTNKIISD' A
#
# COMPACT_ATOMS: atom_id res chain seq x y z
N MET A 1 5.32 4.01 1.47
CA MET A 1 4.46 2.80 1.49
C MET A 1 5.02 1.70 0.58
N ASN A 2 4.83 0.43 0.92
CA ASN A 2 5.30 -0.73 0.13
C ASN A 2 4.64 -0.87 -1.27
N VAL A 3 3.45 -0.29 -1.47
CA VAL A 3 2.75 -0.24 -2.76
C VAL A 3 3.49 0.62 -3.81
N ALA A 4 4.23 1.64 -3.38
CA ALA A 4 4.92 2.59 -4.27
C ALA A 4 5.95 1.89 -5.17
N SER A 5 6.73 0.98 -4.58
CA SER A 5 7.79 0.25 -5.25
C SER A 5 7.25 -0.67 -6.34
N VAL A 6 6.17 -1.41 -6.04
CA VAL A 6 5.50 -2.29 -7.01
C VAL A 6 4.90 -1.48 -8.16
N LYS A 7 4.29 -0.31 -7.87
CA LYS A 7 3.76 0.59 -8.92
C LYS A 7 4.87 1.07 -9.87
N LYS A 8 6.03 1.47 -9.35
CA LYS A 8 7.19 1.89 -10.16
C LYS A 8 7.75 0.73 -10.99
N LEU A 9 7.86 -0.46 -10.40
CA LEU A 9 8.28 -1.67 -11.10
C LEU A 9 7.35 -1.99 -12.27
N LEU A 10 6.04 -2.01 -12.03
CA LEU A 10 5.05 -2.26 -13.08
C LEU A 10 5.13 -1.20 -14.18
N ALA A 11 5.30 0.08 -13.85
CA ALA A 11 5.46 1.16 -14.84
C ALA A 11 6.71 0.97 -15.73
N LEU A 12 7.81 0.45 -15.17
CA LEU A 12 9.00 0.08 -15.94
C LEU A 12 8.71 -1.12 -16.85
N CYS A 13 8.08 -2.16 -16.31
CA CYS A 13 7.78 -3.38 -17.04
C CYS A 13 6.85 -3.14 -18.25
N HIS A 14 5.90 -2.21 -18.15
CA HIS A 14 5.07 -1.80 -19.29
C HIS A 14 5.88 -1.22 -20.47
N LYS A 15 7.12 -0.77 -20.25
CA LYS A 15 8.02 -0.27 -21.30
C LYS A 15 8.86 -1.39 -21.94
N MET A 16 8.85 -2.60 -21.38
CA MET A 16 9.67 -3.72 -21.83
C MET A 16 8.95 -4.57 -22.89
N LYS A 17 9.21 -4.30 -24.17
CA LYS A 17 8.51 -4.93 -25.32
C LYS A 17 8.61 -6.47 -25.41
N LYS A 18 9.60 -7.09 -24.75
CA LYS A 18 9.84 -8.54 -24.80
C LYS A 18 9.55 -9.25 -23.47
N LEU A 19 9.12 -8.53 -22.44
CA LEU A 19 8.84 -9.11 -21.14
C LEU A 19 7.62 -10.03 -21.22
N GLN A 20 7.80 -11.29 -20.81
CA GLN A 20 6.75 -12.32 -20.91
C GLN A 20 5.92 -12.43 -19.62
N SER A 21 6.54 -12.30 -18.45
CA SER A 21 5.84 -12.36 -17.17
C SER A 21 6.61 -11.64 -16.06
N ILE A 22 5.87 -11.25 -15.01
CA ILE A 22 6.38 -10.79 -13.73
C ILE A 22 5.63 -11.57 -12.67
N VAL A 23 6.36 -12.15 -11.72
CA VAL A 23 5.76 -12.77 -10.54
C VAL A 23 6.23 -11.98 -9.32
N HIS A 24 5.30 -11.36 -8.62
CA HIS A 24 5.55 -10.64 -7.38
C HIS A 24 4.99 -11.46 -6.21
N VAL A 25 5.84 -11.81 -5.27
CA VAL A 25 5.47 -12.55 -4.06
C VAL A 25 5.62 -11.60 -2.88
N SER A 26 4.56 -11.42 -2.11
CA SER A 26 4.54 -10.60 -0.90
C SER A 26 3.57 -11.16 0.12
N THR A 27 3.68 -10.72 1.37
CA THR A 27 2.72 -11.03 2.44
C THR A 27 1.61 -9.99 2.49
N ALA A 28 0.36 -10.43 2.61
CA ALA A 28 -0.75 -9.54 2.93
C ALA A 28 -0.68 -9.11 4.40
N TYR A 29 -1.11 -7.88 4.69
CA TYR A 29 -1.31 -7.44 6.07
C TYR A 29 -2.53 -8.17 6.67
N ALA A 30 -2.37 -8.72 7.86
CA ALA A 30 -3.45 -9.38 8.59
C ALA A 30 -3.98 -8.43 9.66
N ASN A 31 -5.30 -8.23 9.69
CA ASN A 31 -5.99 -7.39 10.68
C ASN A 31 -6.14 -8.12 12.03
N CYS A 32 -5.01 -8.52 12.62
CA CYS A 32 -4.95 -9.32 13.86
C CYS A 32 -5.45 -8.58 15.10
N ASN A 33 -5.79 -7.30 14.97
CA ASN A 33 -6.51 -6.53 15.98
C ASN A 33 -7.99 -6.90 16.06
N ARG A 34 -8.53 -7.68 15.10
CA ARG A 34 -9.90 -8.20 15.12
C ARG A 34 -9.94 -9.61 15.72
N ASN A 35 -11.03 -9.94 16.42
CA ASN A 35 -11.25 -11.28 16.96
C ASN A 35 -11.38 -12.34 15.86
N ASP A 36 -11.95 -11.96 14.72
CA ASP A 36 -12.13 -12.81 13.54
C ASP A 36 -11.50 -12.15 12.32
N VAL A 37 -10.67 -12.89 11.59
CA VAL A 37 -10.02 -12.45 10.34
C VAL A 37 -10.55 -13.30 9.19
N ALA A 38 -11.36 -12.69 8.33
CA ALA A 38 -11.80 -13.27 7.07
C ALA A 38 -10.80 -13.02 5.93
N GLU A 39 -10.77 -13.94 4.96
CA GLU A 39 -10.05 -13.78 3.69
C GLU A 39 -10.85 -12.87 2.75
N MET A 40 -10.85 -11.57 3.06
CA MET A 40 -11.56 -10.56 2.30
C MET A 40 -10.76 -9.26 2.20
N ILE A 41 -11.15 -8.41 1.25
CA ILE A 41 -10.65 -7.04 1.18
C ILE A 41 -11.41 -6.22 2.21
N TYR A 42 -10.71 -5.80 3.26
CA TYR A 42 -11.27 -4.90 4.26
C TYR A 42 -11.38 -3.49 3.68
N PRO A 43 -12.55 -2.82 3.80
CA PRO A 43 -12.69 -1.45 3.33
C PRO A 43 -11.74 -0.54 4.13
N PRO A 44 -10.81 0.16 3.47
CA PRO A 44 -9.85 0.99 4.19
C PRO A 44 -10.53 2.30 4.64
N PRO A 45 -10.09 2.90 5.77
CA PRO A 45 -10.63 4.18 6.25
C PRO A 45 -10.32 5.33 5.29
N ILE A 46 -9.22 5.22 4.53
CA ILE A 46 -8.79 6.19 3.53
C ILE A 46 -8.39 5.44 2.26
N GLN A 47 -8.73 6.00 1.10
CA GLN A 47 -8.32 5.47 -0.20
C GLN A 47 -6.77 5.40 -0.29
N PRO A 48 -6.17 4.24 -0.63
CA PRO A 48 -4.72 4.07 -0.66
C PRO A 48 -3.99 5.06 -1.59
N ALA A 49 -4.62 5.49 -2.69
CA ALA A 49 -4.04 6.46 -3.60
C ALA A 49 -3.79 7.82 -2.93
N LYS A 50 -4.70 8.27 -2.05
CA LYS A 50 -4.55 9.53 -1.31
C LYS A 50 -3.43 9.45 -0.28
N LEU A 51 -3.26 8.30 0.36
CA LEU A 51 -2.15 8.05 1.28
C LEU A 51 -0.81 8.03 0.55
N LEU A 52 -0.77 7.44 -0.64
CA LEU A 52 0.42 7.43 -1.48
C LEU A 52 0.83 8.85 -1.87
N GLU A 53 -0.13 9.65 -2.34
CA GLU A 53 0.09 11.07 -2.68
C GLU A 53 0.58 11.85 -1.45
N ALA A 54 -0.11 11.74 -0.31
CA ALA A 54 0.31 12.37 0.93
C ALA A 54 1.75 11.99 1.31
N SER A 55 2.13 10.72 1.19
CA SER A 55 3.49 10.27 1.49
C SER A 55 4.58 10.78 0.53
N GLU A 56 4.21 11.37 -0.61
CA GLU A 56 5.16 11.92 -1.58
C GLU A 56 5.49 13.40 -1.35
N TRP A 57 4.56 14.19 -0.77
CA TRP A 57 4.73 15.63 -0.59
C TRP A 57 4.74 16.10 0.87
N MET A 58 4.20 15.30 1.79
CA MET A 58 4.07 15.67 3.19
C MET A 58 5.37 15.43 3.95
N ASP A 59 5.65 16.29 4.93
CA ASP A 59 6.75 16.09 5.87
C ASP A 59 6.55 14.80 6.70
N ASP A 60 7.63 14.04 6.89
CA ASP A 60 7.60 12.74 7.56
C ASP A 60 7.05 12.84 8.99
N HIS A 61 7.39 13.89 9.75
CA HIS A 61 6.88 14.05 11.12
C HIS A 61 5.37 14.30 11.14
N VAL A 62 4.86 15.06 10.17
CA VAL A 62 3.42 15.32 10.03
C VAL A 62 2.70 14.04 9.58
N PHE A 63 3.28 13.30 8.64
CA PHE A 63 2.74 12.04 8.16
C PHE A 63 2.67 10.99 9.27
N ASP A 64 3.72 10.87 10.09
CA ASP A 64 3.76 9.97 11.24
C ASP A 64 2.70 10.31 12.30
N ALA A 65 2.46 11.60 12.54
CA ALA A 65 1.38 12.04 13.43
C ALA A 65 -0.02 11.62 12.92
N LEU A 66 -0.21 11.55 11.59
CA LEU A 66 -1.45 11.06 10.98
C LEU A 66 -1.58 9.54 11.06
N THR A 67 -0.48 8.79 11.03
CA THR A 67 -0.48 7.31 11.10
C THR A 67 -1.32 6.81 12.27
N ASN A 68 -1.19 7.41 13.45
CA ASN A 68 -1.98 7.04 14.64
C ASN A 68 -3.49 7.21 14.44
N LYS A 69 -3.94 8.18 13.64
CA LYS A 69 -5.37 8.40 13.36
C LYS A 69 -5.91 7.50 12.26
N ILE A 70 -5.04 6.99 11.37
CA ILE A 70 -5.41 6.18 10.21
C ILE A 70 -5.41 4.69 10.55
N ILE A 71 -4.52 4.27 11.46
CA ILE A 71 -4.30 2.88 11.86
C ILE A 71 -4.94 2.56 13.22
N SER A 72 -5.45 3.55 13.98
CA SER A 72 -6.19 3.26 15.23
C SER A 72 -7.53 2.56 14.95
N ASP A 73 -7.46 1.24 14.82
CA ASP A 73 -8.48 0.26 15.21
C ASP A 73 -8.00 -0.48 16.46
#